data_AF-A0A7Z9T7R7-F1
#
_entry.id   AF-A0A7Z9T7R7-F1
#
_cell.length_a   1.000
_cell.length_b   1.000
_cell.length_c   1.000
_cell.angle_alpha   90.00
_cell.angle_beta   90.00
_cell.angle_gamma   90.00
#
_symmetry.space_group_name_H-M   'P 1'
#
loop_
_entity.id
_entity.type
_entity.pdbx_description
1 polymer ?
#
loop_
_entity_poly.entity_id
_entity_poly.type
_entity_poly.pdbx_seq_one_letter_code
_entity_poly.pdbx_strand_id
1 'polypeptide(L)'
;LMIVVGVTMVSGDAAAVGTSSSLDVTSTSPVDIVQALIAGLFAFGGWHMVTYAAGETIDPTRNIPRALMYGSIIVTVCYIALNAVYMYILPLDVVITSTRVAADAADVVVDGGATFISGLVLLSTFGAVSGIILAGPRVYFSMARDGVLFPWAGKVHPVYRTPHLAIVLQGVWASVLVFTGSYQQLFSRVIYVEWIFFGMMACGLFLLRRRPSYAPTYRIKGYPMIAGLFALSAAVIVIQRFIAEPLEAIIGLGIVLVGVPVYYLWPTHRKGEATLRGDR
;
A
#
# COMPACT_ATOMS: atom_id res chain seq x y z
N LEU A 1 14.73 -14.87 10.70
CA LEU A 1 14.95 -16.34 10.78
C LEU A 1 15.25 -16.91 9.40
N MET A 2 14.31 -16.91 8.43
CA MET A 2 14.58 -17.47 7.08
C MET A 2 15.75 -16.82 6.34
N ILE A 3 15.93 -15.50 6.44
CA ILE A 3 17.11 -14.82 5.87
C ILE A 3 18.41 -15.33 6.53
N VAL A 4 18.40 -15.49 7.85
CA VAL A 4 19.58 -15.95 8.60
C VAL A 4 19.90 -17.40 8.27
N VAL A 5 18.87 -18.27 8.23
CA VAL A 5 19.03 -19.69 7.92
C VAL A 5 19.47 -19.89 6.47
N GLY A 6 18.86 -19.16 5.53
CA GLY A 6 19.28 -19.17 4.13
C GLY A 6 20.72 -18.69 3.93
N VAL A 7 21.14 -17.61 4.60
CA VAL A 7 22.54 -17.15 4.56
C VAL A 7 23.50 -18.19 5.16
N THR A 8 23.13 -18.85 6.27
CA THR A 8 23.98 -19.89 6.86
C THR A 8 24.08 -21.15 6.00
N MET A 9 23.01 -21.52 5.28
CA MET A 9 23.03 -22.64 4.33
C MET A 9 23.87 -22.31 3.09
N VAL A 10 23.75 -21.10 2.55
CA VAL A 10 24.61 -20.62 1.46
C VAL A 10 26.09 -20.61 1.85
N SER A 11 26.43 -20.29 3.10
CA SER A 11 27.81 -20.36 3.58
C SER A 11 28.31 -21.79 3.87
N GLY A 12 27.41 -22.75 4.08
CA GLY A 12 27.74 -24.16 4.30
C GLY A 12 27.90 -24.97 3.01
N ASP A 13 27.13 -24.62 1.96
CA ASP A 13 27.04 -25.35 0.69
C ASP A 13 27.58 -24.56 -0.53
N ALA A 14 28.53 -23.65 -0.31
CA ALA A 14 29.22 -22.93 -1.40
C ALA A 14 29.95 -23.85 -2.42
N ALA A 15 29.99 -25.17 -2.17
CA ALA A 15 30.56 -26.18 -3.06
C ALA A 15 29.54 -26.86 -4.01
N ALA A 16 28.23 -26.67 -3.82
CA ALA A 16 27.19 -27.30 -4.63
C ALA A 16 26.42 -26.27 -5.49
N VAL A 17 27.14 -25.43 -6.23
CA VAL A 17 26.53 -24.66 -7.32
C VAL A 17 26.25 -25.63 -8.47
N GLY A 18 25.12 -26.32 -8.37
CA GLY A 18 24.53 -27.04 -9.49
C GLY A 18 24.12 -26.04 -10.57
N THR A 19 25.03 -25.76 -11.50
CA THR A 19 24.71 -25.15 -12.79
C THR A 19 23.83 -26.10 -13.59
N SER A 20 22.52 -26.08 -13.39
CA SER A 20 21.58 -26.70 -14.33
C SER A 20 20.16 -26.15 -14.21
N SER A 21 19.92 -25.02 -14.87
CA SER A 21 18.94 -24.97 -15.96
C SER A 21 19.24 -23.70 -16.74
N SER A 22 19.63 -23.85 -18.01
CA SER A 22 19.53 -22.75 -18.96
C SER A 22 18.07 -22.35 -18.98
N LEU A 23 17.73 -21.23 -18.35
CA LEU A 23 16.45 -20.58 -18.55
C LEU A 23 16.33 -20.38 -20.06
N ASP A 24 15.46 -21.14 -20.73
CA ASP A 24 14.93 -20.76 -22.02
C ASP A 24 14.13 -19.48 -21.77
N VAL A 25 14.84 -18.35 -21.68
CA VAL A 25 14.29 -17.00 -21.65
C VAL A 25 13.69 -16.76 -23.02
N THR A 26 12.57 -17.42 -23.25
CA THR A 26 11.76 -17.29 -24.44
C THR A 26 11.19 -15.87 -24.40
N SER A 27 11.88 -14.95 -25.08
CA SER A 27 11.47 -13.57 -25.37
C SER A 27 10.62 -12.91 -24.27
N THR A 28 11.22 -12.53 -23.14
CA THR A 28 10.53 -11.69 -22.15
C THR A 28 10.10 -10.40 -22.84
N SER A 29 8.79 -10.23 -23.06
CA SER A 29 8.27 -8.99 -23.64
C SER A 29 8.52 -7.85 -22.66
N PRO A 30 8.78 -6.62 -23.13
CA PRO A 30 8.79 -5.44 -22.26
C PRO A 30 7.51 -5.32 -21.41
N VAL A 31 6.39 -5.84 -21.91
CA VAL A 31 5.12 -5.90 -21.19
C VAL A 31 5.20 -6.82 -19.97
N ASP A 32 5.83 -7.98 -20.09
CA ASP A 32 5.93 -8.96 -18.99
C ASP A 32 6.81 -8.41 -17.85
N ILE A 33 7.87 -7.69 -18.21
CA ILE A 33 8.72 -6.99 -17.23
C ILE A 33 7.90 -5.94 -16.48
N VAL A 34 7.10 -5.14 -17.19
CA VAL A 34 6.23 -4.13 -16.57
C VAL A 34 5.20 -4.80 -15.66
N GLN A 35 4.59 -5.90 -16.05
CA GLN A 35 3.64 -6.64 -15.20
C GLN A 35 4.29 -7.17 -13.92
N ALA A 36 5.49 -7.75 -14.03
CA ALA A 36 6.25 -8.22 -12.87
C ALA A 36 6.63 -7.06 -11.93
N LEU A 37 7.03 -5.90 -12.48
CA LEU A 37 7.31 -4.70 -11.70
C LEU A 37 6.07 -4.18 -10.96
N ILE A 38 4.90 -4.17 -11.62
CA ILE A 38 3.63 -3.78 -11.00
C ILE A 38 3.27 -4.71 -9.85
N ALA A 39 3.39 -6.03 -10.05
CA ALA A 39 3.17 -7.02 -9.00
C ALA A 39 4.13 -6.82 -7.80
N GLY A 40 5.41 -6.58 -8.07
CA GLY A 40 6.40 -6.28 -7.04
C GLY A 40 6.11 -4.98 -6.29
N LEU A 41 5.70 -3.92 -7.00
CA LEU A 41 5.35 -2.63 -6.42
C LEU A 41 4.17 -2.73 -5.45
N PHE A 42 3.22 -3.63 -5.72
CA PHE A 42 2.11 -3.89 -4.80
C PHE A 42 2.56 -4.46 -3.45
N ALA A 43 3.64 -5.25 -3.41
CA ALA A 43 4.20 -5.75 -2.15
C ALA A 43 4.76 -4.62 -1.27
N PHE A 44 5.08 -3.46 -1.84
CA PHE A 44 5.50 -2.25 -1.12
C PHE A 44 4.32 -1.35 -0.68
N GLY A 45 3.08 -1.77 -0.93
CA GLY A 45 1.88 -1.00 -0.60
C GLY A 45 1.79 -0.58 0.87
N GLY A 46 1.09 0.52 1.13
CA GLY A 46 0.85 1.03 2.49
C GLY A 46 1.86 2.03 3.03
N TRP A 47 2.95 2.31 2.30
CA TRP A 47 3.94 3.32 2.68
C TRP A 47 3.32 4.70 2.96
N HIS A 48 2.28 5.09 2.21
CA HIS A 48 1.63 6.40 2.33
C HIS A 48 0.84 6.57 3.64
N MET A 49 0.42 5.47 4.30
CA MET A 49 -0.38 5.54 5.52
C MET A 49 0.36 6.19 6.69
N VAL A 50 1.71 6.20 6.67
CA VAL A 50 2.51 6.91 7.68
C VAL A 50 2.17 8.41 7.74
N THR A 51 1.69 8.98 6.62
CA THR A 51 1.31 10.38 6.55
C THR A 51 0.00 10.69 7.27
N TYR A 52 -0.84 9.68 7.55
CA TYR A 52 -2.12 9.87 8.24
C TYR A 52 -1.91 10.21 9.72
N ALA A 53 -0.81 9.76 10.30
CA ALA A 53 -0.40 10.08 11.67
C ALA A 53 0.50 11.33 11.75
N ALA A 54 0.61 12.10 10.67
CA ALA A 54 1.53 13.25 10.64
C ALA A 54 1.24 14.29 11.72
N GLY A 55 -0.05 14.52 12.04
CA GLY A 55 -0.45 15.47 13.08
C GLY A 55 -0.12 15.03 14.52
N GLU A 56 0.10 13.72 14.72
CA GLU A 56 0.45 13.13 16.03
C GLU A 56 1.95 12.82 16.15
N THR A 57 2.70 12.96 15.05
CA THR A 57 4.13 12.64 14.98
C THR A 57 4.96 13.79 15.55
N ILE A 58 5.90 13.48 16.44
CA ILE A 58 6.89 14.46 16.93
C ILE A 58 7.81 14.88 15.77
N ASP A 59 7.95 16.18 15.51
CA ASP A 59 8.69 16.75 14.37
C ASP A 59 8.41 16.03 13.03
N PRO A 60 7.17 16.16 12.49
CA PRO A 60 6.75 15.43 11.30
C PRO A 60 7.58 15.82 10.06
N THR A 61 8.13 17.04 10.06
CA THR A 61 8.91 17.61 8.94
C THR A 61 10.21 16.85 8.68
N ARG A 62 10.80 16.27 9.74
CA ARG A 62 12.03 15.49 9.65
C ARG A 62 11.76 14.00 9.78
N ASN A 63 10.84 13.59 10.65
CA ASN A 63 10.65 12.19 10.99
C ASN A 63 9.87 11.43 9.93
N ILE A 64 8.84 12.01 9.31
CA ILE A 64 8.08 11.32 8.25
C ILE A 64 8.95 11.00 7.02
N PRO A 65 9.71 11.96 6.45
CA PRO A 65 10.59 11.64 5.33
C PRO A 65 11.66 10.59 5.66
N ARG A 66 12.23 10.64 6.88
CA ARG A 66 13.21 9.64 7.35
C ARG A 66 12.58 8.27 7.52
N ALA A 67 11.39 8.19 8.12
CA ALA A 67 10.66 6.94 8.29
C ALA A 67 10.34 6.30 6.93
N LEU A 68 9.86 7.08 5.96
CA LEU A 68 9.62 6.62 4.59
C LEU A 68 10.91 6.09 3.93
N MET A 69 12.02 6.83 4.03
CA MET A 69 13.28 6.45 3.39
C MET A 69 13.90 5.20 4.03
N TYR A 70 14.12 5.21 5.34
CA TYR A 70 14.71 4.06 6.03
C TYR A 70 13.80 2.84 5.99
N GLY A 71 12.48 3.04 6.18
CA GLY A 71 11.50 1.97 6.10
C GLY A 71 11.52 1.31 4.72
N SER A 72 11.47 2.09 3.64
CA SER A 72 11.50 1.55 2.27
C SER A 72 12.79 0.79 1.97
N ILE A 73 13.95 1.31 2.39
CA ILE A 73 15.24 0.64 2.20
C ILE A 73 15.29 -0.69 2.95
N ILE A 74 14.89 -0.70 4.22
CA ILE A 74 14.89 -1.93 5.05
C ILE A 74 13.97 -2.98 4.43
N VAL A 75 12.74 -2.60 4.05
CA VAL A 75 11.79 -3.51 3.38
C VAL A 75 12.36 -4.05 2.08
N THR A 76 13.02 -3.19 1.28
CA THR A 76 13.63 -3.60 0.01
C THR A 76 14.71 -4.66 0.24
N VAL A 77 15.62 -4.43 1.19
CA VAL A 77 16.68 -5.38 1.54
C VAL A 77 16.07 -6.70 2.03
N CYS A 78 15.07 -6.65 2.91
CA CYS A 78 14.38 -7.84 3.38
C CYS A 78 13.69 -8.62 2.26
N TYR A 79 13.04 -7.93 1.32
CA TYR A 79 12.35 -8.57 0.19
C TYR A 79 13.34 -9.23 -0.76
N ILE A 80 14.43 -8.55 -1.11
CA ILE A 80 15.49 -9.13 -1.97
C ILE A 80 16.08 -10.35 -1.28
N ALA A 81 16.42 -10.25 0.02
CA ALA A 81 16.99 -11.35 0.76
C ALA A 81 16.04 -12.55 0.85
N LEU A 82 14.75 -12.34 1.13
CA LEU A 82 13.78 -13.44 1.19
C LEU A 82 13.57 -14.11 -0.17
N ASN A 83 13.46 -13.34 -1.26
CA ASN A 83 13.30 -13.92 -2.60
C ASN A 83 14.54 -14.70 -3.01
N ALA A 84 15.75 -14.22 -2.70
CA ALA A 84 16.99 -14.96 -2.92
C ALA A 84 17.00 -16.30 -2.17
N VAL A 85 16.53 -16.31 -0.91
CA VAL A 85 16.40 -17.53 -0.12
C VAL A 85 15.37 -18.49 -0.72
N TYR A 86 14.21 -18.00 -1.17
CA TYR A 86 13.20 -18.86 -1.81
C TYR A 86 13.74 -19.52 -3.09
N MET A 87 14.42 -18.75 -3.93
CA MET A 87 15.03 -19.28 -5.16
C MET A 87 16.19 -20.24 -4.91
N TYR A 88 16.84 -20.16 -3.74
CA TYR A 88 17.91 -21.07 -3.35
C TYR A 88 17.39 -22.40 -2.79
N ILE A 89 16.30 -22.36 -2.01
CA ILE A 89 15.78 -23.52 -1.27
C ILE A 89 14.73 -24.28 -2.06
N LEU A 90 13.92 -23.60 -2.88
CA LEU A 90 12.81 -24.21 -3.60
C LEU A 90 13.10 -24.33 -5.10
N PRO A 91 12.71 -25.46 -5.73
CA PRO A 91 12.62 -25.56 -7.19
C PRO A 91 11.71 -24.48 -7.78
N LEU A 92 12.06 -23.95 -8.96
CA LEU A 92 11.35 -22.84 -9.58
C LEU A 92 9.87 -23.16 -9.87
N ASP A 93 9.56 -24.39 -10.24
CA ASP A 93 8.20 -24.89 -10.48
C ASP A 93 7.32 -24.82 -9.21
N VAL A 94 7.92 -25.05 -8.04
CA VAL A 94 7.22 -24.88 -6.75
C VAL A 94 6.99 -23.39 -6.45
N VAL A 95 8.00 -22.54 -6.71
CA VAL A 95 7.89 -21.09 -6.47
C VAL A 95 6.79 -20.44 -7.30
N ILE A 96 6.61 -20.86 -8.56
CA ILE A 96 5.59 -20.29 -9.45
C ILE A 96 4.17 -20.81 -9.20
N THR A 97 4.01 -22.02 -8.64
CA THR A 97 2.69 -22.64 -8.42
C THR A 97 2.17 -22.48 -7.00
N SER A 98 3.06 -22.24 -6.04
CA SER A 98 2.69 -22.16 -4.63
C SER A 98 1.91 -20.88 -4.29
N THR A 99 0.85 -21.05 -3.50
CA THR A 99 0.07 -19.96 -2.91
C THR A 99 0.61 -19.51 -1.54
N ARG A 100 1.62 -20.21 -1.01
CA ARG A 100 2.19 -20.02 0.33
C ARG A 100 3.70 -20.30 0.34
N VAL A 101 4.43 -19.66 -0.59
CA VAL A 101 5.87 -19.86 -0.83
C VAL A 101 6.72 -19.80 0.45
N ALA A 102 6.42 -18.87 1.36
CA ALA A 102 7.13 -18.73 2.63
C ALA A 102 6.99 -19.95 3.55
N ALA A 103 5.81 -20.57 3.58
CA ALA A 103 5.55 -21.74 4.41
C ALA A 103 6.16 -22.99 3.78
N ASP A 104 6.07 -23.14 2.45
CA ASP A 104 6.68 -24.27 1.74
C ASP A 104 8.20 -24.24 1.84
N ALA A 105 8.82 -23.05 1.74
CA ALA A 105 10.26 -22.89 1.98
C ALA A 105 10.65 -23.26 3.41
N ALA A 106 9.79 -23.01 4.40
CA ALA A 106 10.08 -23.30 5.79
C ALA A 106 10.05 -24.80 6.11
N ASP A 107 9.13 -25.56 5.49
CA ASP A 107 9.06 -27.02 5.63
C ASP A 107 10.29 -27.73 5.06
N VAL A 108 10.92 -27.16 4.04
CA VAL A 108 12.18 -27.71 3.50
C VAL A 108 13.35 -27.54 4.47
N VAL A 109 13.32 -26.49 5.30
CA VAL A 109 14.43 -26.15 6.20
C VAL A 109 14.30 -26.84 7.55
N VAL A 110 13.09 -26.90 8.11
CA VAL A 110 12.82 -27.52 9.42
C VAL A 110 11.46 -28.21 9.37
N ASP A 111 11.39 -29.43 9.90
CA ASP A 111 10.12 -30.14 10.09
C ASP A 111 9.14 -29.31 10.94
N GLY A 112 7.94 -29.08 10.41
CA GLY A 112 6.92 -28.22 11.04
C GLY A 112 7.13 -26.72 10.82
N GLY A 113 8.11 -26.33 10.01
CA GLY A 113 8.42 -24.94 9.66
C GLY A 113 7.23 -24.19 9.07
N ALA A 114 6.41 -24.83 8.24
CA ALA A 114 5.22 -24.20 7.67
C ALA A 114 4.19 -23.81 8.71
N THR A 115 3.98 -24.64 9.74
CA THR A 115 3.00 -24.32 10.80
C THR A 115 3.49 -23.11 11.59
N PHE A 116 4.78 -23.08 11.91
CA PHE A 116 5.39 -21.95 12.61
C PHE A 116 5.35 -20.65 11.79
N ILE A 117 5.78 -20.69 10.52
CA ILE A 117 5.75 -19.52 9.64
C ILE A 117 4.32 -19.07 9.36
N SER A 118 3.37 -19.99 9.15
CA SER A 118 1.97 -19.64 8.98
C SER A 118 1.41 -18.94 10.21
N GLY A 119 1.75 -19.40 11.42
CA GLY A 119 1.38 -18.73 12.67
C GLY A 119 1.96 -17.30 12.78
N LEU A 120 3.23 -17.11 12.39
CA LEU A 120 3.85 -15.79 12.34
C LEU A 120 3.21 -14.87 11.30
N VAL A 121 2.86 -15.40 10.11
CA VAL A 121 2.15 -14.65 9.07
C VAL A 121 0.79 -14.22 9.58
N LEU A 122 0.02 -15.10 10.22
CA LEU A 122 -1.27 -14.76 10.82
C LEU A 122 -1.15 -13.65 11.87
N LEU A 123 -0.16 -13.75 12.77
CA LEU A 123 0.11 -12.71 13.77
C LEU A 123 0.48 -11.38 13.11
N SER A 124 1.31 -11.42 12.06
CA SER A 124 1.71 -10.23 11.30
C SER A 124 0.51 -9.59 10.58
N THR A 125 -0.32 -10.39 9.91
CA THR A 125 -1.54 -9.92 9.24
C THR A 125 -2.50 -9.31 10.25
N PHE A 126 -2.69 -9.92 11.42
CA PHE A 126 -3.52 -9.36 12.48
C PHE A 126 -3.00 -7.99 12.97
N GLY A 127 -1.68 -7.86 13.14
CA GLY A 127 -1.04 -6.59 13.48
C GLY A 127 -1.23 -5.52 12.40
N ALA A 128 -1.04 -5.88 11.13
CA ALA A 128 -1.23 -4.98 9.99
C ALA A 128 -2.68 -4.48 9.88
N VAL A 129 -3.67 -5.40 9.99
CA VAL A 129 -5.09 -5.06 9.98
C VAL A 129 -5.45 -4.14 11.15
N SER A 130 -4.92 -4.39 12.34
CA SER A 130 -5.12 -3.52 13.50
C SER A 130 -4.61 -2.09 13.25
N GLY A 131 -3.46 -1.96 12.59
CA GLY A 131 -2.92 -0.66 12.17
C GLY A 131 -3.81 0.06 11.15
N ILE A 132 -4.31 -0.67 10.15
CA ILE A 132 -5.22 -0.12 9.12
C ILE A 132 -6.56 0.32 9.72
N ILE A 133 -7.09 -0.42 10.69
CA ILE A 133 -8.31 -0.07 11.44
C ILE A 133 -8.12 1.24 12.22
N LEU A 134 -6.91 1.54 12.67
CA LEU A 134 -6.62 2.81 13.37
C LEU A 134 -6.36 3.96 12.40
N ALA A 135 -5.70 3.70 11.26
CA ALA A 135 -5.31 4.72 10.30
C ALA A 135 -6.46 5.13 9.36
N GLY A 136 -7.16 4.17 8.77
CA GLY A 136 -8.21 4.39 7.76
C GLY A 136 -9.32 5.35 8.22
N PRO A 137 -9.86 5.21 9.45
CA PRO A 137 -10.95 6.06 9.91
C PRO A 137 -10.63 7.54 10.05
N ARG A 138 -9.33 7.91 10.08
CA ARG A 138 -8.90 9.31 10.08
C ARG A 138 -9.34 10.05 8.81
N VAL A 139 -9.50 9.34 7.69
CA VAL A 139 -10.01 9.91 6.43
C VAL A 139 -11.50 10.25 6.55
N TYR A 140 -12.33 9.33 7.06
CA TYR A 140 -13.76 9.62 7.28
C TYR A 140 -13.95 10.74 8.31
N PHE A 141 -13.10 10.77 9.34
CA PHE A 141 -13.10 11.83 10.34
C PHE A 141 -12.79 13.20 9.72
N SER A 142 -11.75 13.33 8.89
CA SER A 142 -11.44 14.60 8.21
C SER A 142 -12.55 15.00 7.24
N MET A 143 -13.08 14.07 6.45
CA MET A 143 -14.22 14.31 5.55
C MET A 143 -15.46 14.84 6.29
N ALA A 144 -15.75 14.30 7.47
CA ALA A 144 -16.87 14.76 8.29
C ALA A 144 -16.62 16.17 8.88
N ARG A 145 -15.37 16.52 9.20
CA ARG A 145 -15.00 17.89 9.64
C ARG A 145 -15.08 18.90 8.51
N ASP A 146 -14.75 18.49 7.30
CA ASP A 146 -14.85 19.32 6.09
C ASP A 146 -16.29 19.46 5.58
N GLY A 147 -17.26 18.76 6.20
CA GLY A 147 -18.69 18.86 5.88
C GLY A 147 -19.10 18.08 4.63
N VAL A 148 -18.22 17.20 4.12
CA VAL A 148 -18.44 16.37 2.92
C VAL A 148 -18.85 14.92 3.26
N LEU A 149 -18.97 14.60 4.54
CA LEU A 149 -19.51 13.34 5.06
C LEU A 149 -20.48 13.62 6.22
N PHE A 150 -21.25 12.62 6.63
CA PHE A 150 -22.14 12.71 7.77
C PHE A 150 -21.43 13.27 9.03
N PRO A 151 -22.01 14.29 9.71
CA PRO A 151 -21.38 14.92 10.88
C PRO A 151 -21.09 13.95 12.04
N TRP A 152 -21.86 12.87 12.16
CA TRP A 152 -21.65 11.87 13.21
C TRP A 152 -20.34 11.09 13.03
N ALA A 153 -19.85 10.89 11.80
CA ALA A 153 -18.58 10.20 11.56
C ALA A 153 -17.38 11.01 12.08
N GLY A 154 -17.56 12.32 12.28
CA GLY A 154 -16.59 13.22 12.89
C GLY A 154 -16.59 13.22 14.43
N LYS A 155 -17.45 12.43 15.10
CA LYS A 155 -17.51 12.39 16.57
C LYS A 155 -16.33 11.62 17.15
N VAL A 156 -15.63 12.25 18.07
CA VAL A 156 -14.52 11.66 18.83
C VAL A 156 -15.03 11.11 20.15
N HIS A 157 -14.55 9.94 20.56
CA HIS A 157 -14.89 9.34 21.85
C HIS A 157 -14.35 10.22 23.00
N PRO A 158 -15.15 10.54 24.04
CA PRO A 158 -14.76 11.49 25.08
C PRO A 158 -13.54 11.04 25.90
N VAL A 159 -13.45 9.74 26.20
CA VAL A 159 -12.33 9.16 26.99
C VAL A 159 -11.14 8.78 26.09
N TYR A 160 -11.35 7.87 25.13
CA TYR A 160 -10.28 7.32 24.29
C TYR A 160 -9.78 8.25 23.18
N ARG A 161 -10.44 9.38 22.92
CA ARG A 161 -10.08 10.36 21.89
C ARG A 161 -9.96 9.78 20.47
N THR A 162 -10.72 8.73 20.16
CA THR A 162 -10.72 8.03 18.86
C THR A 162 -12.02 8.28 18.08
N PRO A 163 -11.99 8.28 16.73
CA PRO A 163 -13.18 8.43 15.90
C PRO A 163 -13.98 7.10 15.83
N HIS A 164 -14.57 6.70 16.96
CA HIS A 164 -15.24 5.41 17.15
C HIS A 164 -16.33 5.11 16.10
N LEU A 165 -17.14 6.10 15.70
CA LEU A 165 -18.19 5.87 14.69
C LEU A 165 -17.63 5.66 13.29
N ALA A 166 -16.52 6.31 12.94
CA ALA A 166 -15.82 6.08 11.69
C ALA A 166 -15.17 4.69 11.65
N ILE A 167 -14.65 4.21 12.80
CA ILE A 167 -14.13 2.85 12.95
C ILE A 167 -15.24 1.82 12.69
N VAL A 168 -16.41 2.01 13.33
CA VAL A 168 -17.57 1.12 13.13
C VAL A 168 -18.03 1.13 11.67
N LEU A 169 -18.14 2.31 11.05
CA LEU A 169 -18.51 2.44 9.64
C LEU A 169 -17.55 1.65 8.72
N GLN A 170 -16.24 1.81 8.92
CA GLN A 170 -15.23 1.08 8.16
C GLN A 170 -15.34 -0.43 8.39
N GLY A 171 -15.53 -0.87 9.64
CA GLY A 171 -15.65 -2.28 10.00
C GLY A 171 -16.89 -2.94 9.38
N VAL A 172 -18.03 -2.26 9.41
CA VAL A 172 -19.27 -2.74 8.76
C VAL A 172 -19.06 -2.84 7.25
N TRP A 173 -18.49 -1.81 6.62
CA TRP A 173 -18.24 -1.83 5.18
C TRP A 173 -17.26 -2.93 4.76
N ALA A 174 -16.16 -3.09 5.49
CA ALA A 174 -15.21 -4.18 5.27
C ALA A 174 -15.88 -5.55 5.41
N SER A 175 -16.75 -5.72 6.42
CA SER A 175 -17.50 -6.98 6.63
C SER A 175 -18.43 -7.28 5.45
N VAL A 176 -19.11 -6.27 4.91
CA VAL A 176 -19.94 -6.44 3.70
C VAL A 176 -19.07 -6.88 2.52
N LEU A 177 -17.92 -6.24 2.30
CA LEU A 177 -17.04 -6.57 1.18
C LEU A 177 -16.51 -8.00 1.24
N VAL A 178 -16.23 -8.53 2.44
CA VAL A 178 -15.82 -9.94 2.63
C VAL A 178 -16.85 -10.92 2.04
N PHE A 179 -18.14 -10.58 2.03
CA PHE A 179 -19.19 -11.43 1.45
C PHE A 179 -19.39 -11.27 -0.07
N THR A 180 -18.75 -10.29 -0.72
CA THR A 180 -19.06 -9.93 -2.12
C THR A 180 -18.18 -10.58 -3.18
N GLY A 181 -16.95 -10.97 -2.86
CA GLY A 181 -16.00 -11.48 -3.85
C GLY A 181 -14.71 -11.99 -3.25
N SER A 182 -13.81 -12.51 -4.10
CA SER A 182 -12.50 -12.96 -3.64
C SER A 182 -11.59 -11.78 -3.29
N TYR A 183 -10.61 -12.01 -2.40
CA TYR A 183 -9.57 -11.03 -2.08
C TYR A 183 -8.94 -10.46 -3.35
N GLN A 184 -8.59 -11.33 -4.30
CA GLN A 184 -7.95 -10.93 -5.55
C GLN A 184 -8.84 -9.99 -6.37
N GLN A 185 -10.14 -10.26 -6.47
CA GLN A 185 -11.08 -9.40 -7.19
C GLN A 185 -11.22 -8.03 -6.53
N LEU A 186 -11.43 -8.00 -5.21
CA LEU A 186 -11.56 -6.76 -4.44
C LEU A 186 -10.30 -5.90 -4.55
N PHE A 187 -9.14 -6.54 -4.38
CA PHE A 187 -7.84 -5.90 -4.51
C PHE A 187 -7.66 -5.29 -5.91
N SER A 188 -7.89 -6.09 -6.95
CA SER A 188 -7.69 -5.69 -8.34
C SER A 188 -8.66 -4.59 -8.82
N ARG A 189 -9.85 -4.48 -8.21
CA ARG A 189 -10.81 -3.39 -8.46
C ARG A 189 -10.41 -2.04 -7.86
N VAL A 190 -9.64 -2.02 -6.78
CA VAL A 190 -9.40 -0.80 -5.99
C VAL A 190 -7.96 -0.29 -6.14
N ILE A 191 -6.99 -1.18 -6.31
CA ILE A 191 -5.57 -0.78 -6.23
C ILE A 191 -5.16 0.25 -7.28
N TYR A 192 -5.59 0.11 -8.54
CA TYR A 192 -5.23 1.08 -9.58
C TYR A 192 -5.94 2.43 -9.38
N VAL A 193 -7.12 2.45 -8.73
CA VAL A 193 -7.83 3.70 -8.39
C VAL A 193 -6.96 4.54 -7.46
N GLU A 194 -6.34 3.91 -6.46
CA GLU A 194 -5.39 4.58 -5.56
C GLU A 194 -4.25 5.25 -6.36
N TRP A 195 -3.72 4.55 -7.37
CA TRP A 195 -2.70 5.07 -8.27
C TRP A 195 -3.19 6.26 -9.13
N ILE A 196 -4.47 6.31 -9.52
CA ILE A 196 -5.05 7.50 -10.17
C ILE A 196 -4.93 8.71 -9.23
N PHE A 197 -5.36 8.56 -7.97
CA PHE A 197 -5.26 9.65 -6.99
C PHE A 197 -3.81 10.03 -6.67
N PHE A 198 -2.89 9.06 -6.64
CA PHE A 198 -1.46 9.32 -6.47
C PHE A 198 -0.86 10.11 -7.64
N GLY A 199 -1.21 9.74 -8.88
CA GLY A 199 -0.82 10.50 -10.07
C GLY A 199 -1.39 11.92 -10.04
N MET A 200 -2.66 12.08 -9.67
CA MET A 200 -3.29 13.40 -9.51
C MET A 200 -2.62 14.23 -8.42
N MET A 201 -2.25 13.65 -7.28
CA MET A 201 -1.50 14.34 -6.23
C MET A 201 -0.12 14.81 -6.73
N ALA A 202 0.59 13.97 -7.48
CA ALA A 202 1.87 14.33 -8.08
C ALA A 202 1.72 15.49 -9.08
N CYS A 203 0.73 15.42 -9.98
CA CYS A 203 0.37 16.52 -10.87
C CYS A 203 -0.02 17.79 -10.10
N GLY A 204 -0.79 17.64 -9.02
CA GLY A 204 -1.19 18.72 -8.13
C GLY A 204 0.00 19.45 -7.51
N LEU A 205 1.09 18.74 -7.18
CA LEU A 205 2.32 19.36 -6.68
C LEU A 205 2.97 20.30 -7.71
N PHE A 206 2.94 19.97 -9.00
CA PHE A 206 3.42 20.85 -10.06
C PHE A 206 2.59 22.13 -10.15
N LEU A 207 1.27 22.02 -10.01
CA LEU A 207 0.36 23.18 -10.01
C LEU A 207 0.56 24.02 -8.74
N LEU A 208 0.68 23.38 -7.57
CA LEU A 208 0.81 24.06 -6.29
C LEU A 208 2.10 24.88 -6.22
N ARG A 209 3.20 24.36 -6.76
CA ARG A 209 4.50 25.06 -6.85
C ARG A 209 4.48 26.32 -7.72
N ARG A 210 3.51 26.44 -8.63
CA ARG A 210 3.34 27.66 -9.45
C ARG A 210 2.63 28.78 -8.70
N ARG A 211 2.05 28.51 -7.51
CA ARG A 211 1.35 29.54 -6.74
C ARG A 211 2.35 30.45 -6.01
N PRO A 212 2.15 31.78 -6.03
CA PRO A 212 3.04 32.73 -5.34
C PRO A 212 3.14 32.51 -3.82
N SER A 213 2.07 32.00 -3.20
CA SER A 213 1.97 31.74 -1.76
C SER A 213 2.56 30.39 -1.32
N TYR A 214 3.16 29.62 -2.23
CA TYR A 214 3.68 28.30 -1.91
C TYR A 214 4.98 28.37 -1.10
N ALA A 215 4.86 28.18 0.22
CA ALA A 215 5.96 28.09 1.17
C ALA A 215 5.97 26.72 1.86
N PRO A 216 6.53 25.68 1.22
CA PRO A 216 6.46 24.32 1.76
C PRO A 216 7.38 24.16 2.97
N THR A 217 6.89 23.46 3.99
CA THR A 217 7.67 23.07 5.16
C THR A 217 8.76 22.06 4.81
N TYR A 218 8.51 21.21 3.81
CA TYR A 218 9.47 20.23 3.30
C TYR A 218 9.65 20.36 1.78
N ARG A 219 10.91 20.39 1.32
CA ARG A 219 11.24 20.42 -0.11
C ARG A 219 11.88 19.10 -0.51
N ILE A 220 11.21 18.37 -1.41
CA ILE A 220 11.76 17.16 -2.02
C ILE A 220 13.00 17.50 -2.85
N LYS A 221 14.10 16.78 -2.60
CA LYS A 221 15.31 16.83 -3.43
C LYS A 221 15.04 16.02 -4.70
N GLY A 222 15.39 16.55 -5.88
CA GLY A 222 15.14 15.86 -7.16
C GLY A 222 13.80 16.20 -7.83
N TYR A 223 13.07 17.20 -7.34
CA TYR A 223 12.02 17.85 -8.13
C TYR A 223 12.65 18.58 -9.33
N PRO A 224 12.06 18.56 -10.54
CA PRO A 224 10.76 17.96 -10.92
C PRO A 224 10.81 16.46 -11.26
N MET A 225 11.99 15.90 -11.47
CA MET A 225 12.17 14.56 -12.05
C MET A 225 11.49 13.45 -11.24
N ILE A 226 11.64 13.44 -9.92
CA ILE A 226 11.03 12.40 -9.07
C ILE A 226 9.49 12.45 -9.12
N ALA A 227 8.91 13.65 -9.07
CA ALA A 227 7.45 13.81 -9.15
C ALA A 227 6.91 13.43 -10.53
N GLY A 228 7.65 13.75 -11.59
CA GLY A 228 7.30 13.37 -12.96
C GLY A 228 7.38 11.86 -13.19
N LEU A 229 8.45 11.22 -12.71
CA LEU A 229 8.61 9.77 -12.77
C LEU A 229 7.49 9.06 -12.01
N PHE A 230 7.15 9.53 -10.81
CA PHE A 230 6.05 8.95 -10.02
C PHE A 230 4.69 9.11 -10.72
N ALA A 231 4.41 10.27 -11.31
CA ALA A 231 3.19 10.48 -12.10
C ALA A 231 3.16 9.58 -13.35
N LEU A 232 4.30 9.38 -14.01
CA LEU A 232 4.42 8.47 -15.15
C LEU A 232 4.20 7.02 -14.73
N SER A 233 4.82 6.56 -13.64
CA SER A 233 4.61 5.22 -13.09
C SER A 233 3.13 4.98 -12.76
N ALA A 234 2.48 5.94 -12.11
CA ALA A 234 1.04 5.88 -11.85
C ALA A 234 0.22 5.74 -13.14
N ALA A 235 0.54 6.54 -14.17
CA ALA A 235 -0.14 6.45 -15.47
C ALA A 235 0.07 5.07 -16.13
N VAL A 236 1.28 4.53 -16.11
CA VAL A 236 1.58 3.19 -16.67
C VAL A 236 0.79 2.10 -15.96
N ILE A 237 0.72 2.13 -14.62
CA ILE A 237 -0.06 1.15 -13.83
C ILE A 237 -1.54 1.22 -14.20
N VAL A 238 -2.10 2.42 -14.29
CA VAL A 238 -3.51 2.61 -14.65
C VAL A 238 -3.78 2.13 -16.07
N ILE A 239 -2.96 2.53 -17.05
CA ILE A 239 -3.11 2.11 -18.44
C ILE A 239 -3.00 0.59 -18.57
N GLN A 240 -1.99 -0.02 -17.93
CA GLN A 240 -1.82 -1.48 -17.94
C GLN A 240 -3.07 -2.17 -17.40
N ARG A 241 -3.68 -1.62 -16.34
CA ARG A 241 -4.87 -2.22 -15.75
C ARG A 241 -6.07 -2.21 -16.71
N PHE A 242 -6.27 -1.09 -17.42
CA PHE A 242 -7.33 -0.98 -18.44
C PHE A 242 -7.10 -1.91 -19.63
N ILE A 243 -5.84 -2.19 -19.99
CA ILE A 243 -5.50 -3.13 -21.07
C ILE A 243 -5.69 -4.59 -20.60
N ALA A 244 -5.22 -4.92 -19.40
CA ALA A 244 -5.19 -6.30 -18.91
C ALA A 244 -6.57 -6.80 -18.45
N GLU A 245 -7.32 -5.98 -17.69
CA GLU A 245 -8.60 -6.38 -17.09
C GLU A 245 -9.63 -5.22 -17.17
N PRO A 246 -10.12 -4.89 -18.38
CA PRO A 246 -10.96 -3.72 -18.62
C PRO A 246 -12.28 -3.75 -17.84
N LEU A 247 -12.92 -4.91 -17.71
CA LEU A 247 -14.21 -5.02 -17.02
C LEU A 247 -14.06 -4.65 -15.53
N GLU A 248 -13.04 -5.20 -14.87
CA GLU A 248 -12.76 -4.93 -13.46
C GLU A 248 -12.34 -3.47 -13.24
N ALA A 249 -11.59 -2.89 -14.19
CA ALA A 249 -11.23 -1.46 -14.16
C ALA A 249 -12.44 -0.53 -14.40
N ILE A 250 -13.42 -0.92 -15.20
CA ILE A 250 -14.64 -0.13 -15.40
C ILE A 250 -15.52 -0.19 -14.16
N ILE A 251 -15.68 -1.37 -13.56
CA ILE A 251 -16.46 -1.55 -12.33
C ILE A 251 -15.84 -0.76 -11.18
N GLY A 252 -14.53 -0.88 -10.97
CA GLY A 252 -13.80 -0.14 -9.93
C GLY A 252 -13.94 1.37 -10.09
N LEU A 253 -13.79 1.88 -11.31
CA LEU A 253 -13.93 3.31 -11.59
C LEU A 253 -15.38 3.77 -11.44
N GLY A 254 -16.34 2.93 -11.83
CA GLY A 254 -17.77 3.17 -11.65
C GLY A 254 -18.13 3.40 -10.18
N ILE A 255 -17.60 2.56 -9.26
CA ILE A 255 -17.82 2.72 -7.81
C ILE A 255 -17.30 4.09 -7.32
N VAL A 256 -16.15 4.53 -7.81
CA VAL A 256 -15.57 5.84 -7.46
C VAL A 256 -16.43 6.98 -8.02
N LEU A 257 -16.87 6.85 -9.27
CA LEU A 257 -17.68 7.86 -9.95
C LEU A 257 -19.08 7.99 -9.34
N VAL A 258 -19.64 6.97 -8.70
CA VAL A 258 -20.85 7.08 -7.87
C VAL A 258 -20.67 8.05 -6.70
N GLY A 259 -19.42 8.28 -6.24
CA GLY A 259 -19.12 9.32 -5.27
C GLY A 259 -19.41 10.74 -5.76
N VAL A 260 -19.38 10.99 -7.09
CA VAL A 260 -19.64 12.31 -7.69
C VAL A 260 -21.09 12.78 -7.48
N PRO A 261 -22.13 12.03 -7.89
CA PRO A 261 -23.51 12.43 -7.63
C PRO A 261 -23.79 12.50 -6.13
N VAL A 262 -23.24 11.58 -5.32
CA VAL A 262 -23.37 11.66 -3.86
C VAL A 262 -22.81 12.98 -3.33
N TYR A 263 -21.63 13.40 -3.79
CA TYR A 263 -21.01 14.67 -3.38
C TYR A 263 -21.85 15.90 -3.76
N TYR A 264 -22.39 15.95 -4.99
CA TYR A 264 -23.19 17.10 -5.45
C TYR A 264 -24.60 17.15 -4.86
N LEU A 265 -25.20 15.98 -4.58
CA LEU A 265 -26.51 15.90 -3.92
C LEU A 265 -26.39 16.09 -2.41
N TRP A 266 -25.18 16.01 -1.85
CA TRP A 266 -24.96 16.19 -0.42
C TRP A 266 -25.19 17.64 -0.01
N PRO A 267 -26.06 17.91 0.99
CA PRO A 267 -26.15 19.22 1.59
C PRO A 267 -24.84 19.52 2.33
N THR A 268 -23.94 20.27 1.70
CA THR A 268 -22.69 20.68 2.34
C THR A 268 -23.02 21.61 3.50
N HIS A 269 -22.87 21.10 4.73
CA HIS A 269 -22.91 21.93 5.93
C HIS A 269 -21.60 22.69 6.03
N ARG A 270 -21.46 23.74 5.23
CA ARG A 270 -20.31 24.64 5.24
C ARG A 270 -20.32 25.38 6.59
N LYS A 271 -19.66 24.82 7.61
CA LYS A 271 -19.34 25.57 8.83
C LYS A 271 -18.36 26.67 8.43
N GLY A 272 -18.79 27.91 8.58
CA GLY A 272 -18.01 29.10 8.27
C GLY A 272 -16.64 29.12 8.98
N GLU A 273 -15.70 29.80 8.34
CA GLU A 273 -14.28 30.00 8.67
C GLU A 273 -14.00 30.69 10.03
N ALA A 274 -14.67 30.33 11.12
CA ALA A 274 -14.68 31.16 12.34
C ALA A 274 -13.87 30.65 13.55
N THR A 275 -13.11 29.55 13.49
CA THR A 275 -12.45 29.01 14.73
C THR A 275 -10.97 28.65 14.68
N LEU A 276 -10.23 28.96 13.60
CA LEU A 276 -8.76 28.76 13.58
C LEU A 276 -7.95 29.96 14.13
N ARG A 277 -8.53 30.77 15.02
CA ARG A 277 -7.85 31.92 15.66
C ARG A 277 -7.73 31.86 17.17
N GLY A 278 -8.21 30.80 17.83
CA GLY A 278 -8.15 30.67 19.28
C GLY A 278 -7.81 29.25 19.68
N ASP A 279 -6.52 28.93 19.67
CA ASP A 279 -5.82 28.24 20.76
C ASP A 279 -4.40 27.94 20.29
N ARG A 280 -3.49 28.78 20.77
CA ARG A 280 -2.05 28.56 20.78
C ARG A 280 -1.70 27.71 21.99
#